data_AF-A0A286YET3-F1
#
_entry.id   AF-A0A286YET3-F1
#
_cell.length_a   1.000
_cell.length_b   1.000
_cell.length_c   1.000
_cell.angle_alpha   90.00
_cell.angle_beta   90.00
_cell.angle_gamma   90.00
#
_symmetry.space_group_name_H-M   'P 1'
#
loop_
_entity.id
_entity.type
_entity.pdbx_description
1 polymer ?
#
loop_
_entity_poly.entity_id
_entity_poly.type
_entity_poly.pdbx_seq_one_letter_code
_entity_poly.pdbx_strand_id
1 'polypeptide(L)'
;MALPHDSNETSYLLPPNNEDWGRQTIPDFVYGQKDLMAEGIQWPRNAPGIPDALPQSPFDAALCSAWKQRVELGLFRYRLRELQTQILPGAVGFVAQLNVERGVQRRPPQTIKSVRQAFDPVQFNFNKIRPGEVLFRLHREPDLPGTLLQEDILVVINVSPLEWGHVLLVPEPARQLPQRLLPGALRAGIEAVLLSLHPGFRVGFNSLGGLASVNHLHLHGYYLAHRLPVEQAPSEPLDPGGHLHLLQDLPAPGFLFYTRGPGPDLESLISRITGHQPDQLQV
;
A
#
# COMPACT_ATOMS: atom_id res chain seq x y z
N MET A 1 -19.04 21.03 -36.74
CA MET A 1 -17.63 21.02 -36.32
C MET A 1 -17.60 20.80 -34.83
N ALA A 2 -17.38 19.57 -34.39
CA ALA A 2 -17.21 19.24 -32.99
C ALA A 2 -15.79 19.61 -32.59
N LEU A 3 -15.66 20.39 -31.51
CA LEU A 3 -14.38 20.75 -30.91
C LEU A 3 -13.66 19.45 -30.47
N PRO A 4 -12.33 19.35 -30.68
CA PRO A 4 -11.58 18.21 -30.17
C PRO A 4 -11.61 18.25 -28.64
N HIS A 5 -12.01 17.13 -28.05
CA HIS A 5 -11.82 16.88 -26.62
C HIS A 5 -10.30 16.72 -26.41
N ASP A 6 -9.64 17.73 -25.84
CA ASP A 6 -8.28 17.57 -25.34
C ASP A 6 -8.33 16.59 -24.17
N SER A 7 -8.09 15.31 -24.46
CA SER A 7 -7.85 14.26 -23.48
C SER A 7 -6.46 14.47 -22.88
N ASN A 8 -6.36 15.40 -21.94
CA ASN A 8 -5.18 15.61 -21.10
C ASN A 8 -5.17 14.55 -19.99
N GLU A 9 -5.22 13.26 -20.35
CA GLU A 9 -5.08 12.18 -19.38
C GLU A 9 -3.64 12.16 -18.86
N THR A 10 -3.45 12.36 -17.55
CA THR A 10 -2.14 12.25 -16.91
C THR A 10 -1.59 10.84 -17.13
N SER A 11 -0.54 10.73 -17.95
CA SER A 11 0.16 9.47 -18.16
C SER A 11 1.06 9.14 -16.97
N TYR A 12 0.87 7.96 -16.39
CA TYR A 12 1.76 7.39 -15.36
C TYR A 12 2.89 6.54 -15.95
N LEU A 13 2.97 6.50 -17.28
CA LEU A 13 3.93 5.71 -18.04
C LEU A 13 5.21 6.50 -18.30
N LEU A 14 6.36 5.83 -18.15
CA LEU A 14 7.65 6.40 -18.51
C LEU A 14 7.83 6.40 -20.03
N PRO A 15 8.64 7.33 -20.57
CA PRO A 15 9.09 7.26 -21.94
C PRO A 15 10.00 6.03 -22.13
N PRO A 16 10.11 5.51 -23.35
CA PRO A 16 10.93 4.33 -23.64
C PRO A 16 12.44 4.55 -23.40
N ASN A 17 12.91 5.81 -23.46
CA ASN A 17 14.31 6.16 -23.24
C ASN A 17 14.60 6.44 -21.76
N ASN A 18 15.65 5.83 -21.21
CA ASN A 18 15.96 5.89 -19.78
C ASN A 18 16.64 7.20 -19.34
N GLU A 19 17.32 7.91 -20.25
CA GLU A 19 17.98 9.19 -19.97
C GLU A 19 16.97 10.30 -19.60
N ASP A 20 15.73 10.15 -20.05
CA ASP A 20 14.68 11.14 -19.86
C ASP A 20 13.94 10.97 -18.52
N TRP A 21 14.07 9.82 -17.85
CA TRP A 21 13.35 9.55 -16.59
C TRP A 21 13.75 10.49 -15.45
N GLY A 22 15.02 10.89 -15.39
CA GLY A 22 15.51 11.81 -14.37
C GLY A 22 15.11 13.27 -14.59
N ARG A 23 14.59 13.61 -15.79
CA ARG A 23 14.17 14.96 -16.16
C ARG A 23 12.66 15.17 -16.03
N GLN A 24 11.90 14.09 -15.88
CA GLN A 24 10.45 14.16 -15.72
C GLN A 24 10.06 14.46 -14.28
N THR A 25 9.10 15.36 -14.12
CA THR A 25 8.38 15.53 -12.87
C THR A 25 7.60 14.26 -12.55
N ILE A 26 7.60 13.85 -11.28
CA ILE A 26 6.77 12.72 -10.83
C ILE A 26 5.30 13.12 -11.05
N PRO A 27 4.50 12.33 -11.77
CA PRO A 27 3.10 12.64 -11.99
C PRO A 27 2.30 12.49 -10.70
N ASP A 28 1.27 13.31 -10.54
CA ASP A 28 0.39 13.28 -9.36
C ASP A 28 -0.87 12.46 -9.67
N PHE A 29 -1.17 11.50 -8.81
CA PHE A 29 -2.48 10.88 -8.73
C PHE A 29 -3.30 11.65 -7.71
N VAL A 30 -4.17 12.53 -8.20
CA VAL A 30 -5.02 13.40 -7.37
C VAL A 30 -6.34 12.70 -7.05
N TYR A 31 -6.73 12.68 -5.78
CA TYR A 31 -8.00 12.08 -5.33
C TYR A 31 -8.64 12.89 -4.21
N GLY A 32 -9.97 12.89 -4.15
CA GLY A 32 -10.76 13.49 -3.08
C GLY A 32 -11.58 12.45 -2.32
N GLN A 33 -12.37 12.92 -1.35
CA GLN A 33 -13.22 12.05 -0.54
C GLN A 33 -14.24 11.25 -1.36
N LYS A 34 -14.69 11.79 -2.50
CA LYS A 34 -15.63 11.14 -3.43
C LYS A 34 -15.06 9.89 -4.12
N ASP A 35 -13.73 9.77 -4.19
CA ASP A 35 -13.04 8.69 -4.87
C ASP A 35 -12.76 7.50 -3.91
N LEU A 36 -13.01 7.69 -2.61
CA LEU A 36 -12.80 6.68 -1.56
C LEU A 36 -14.05 5.81 -1.38
N MET A 37 -13.97 4.56 -1.84
CA MET A 37 -15.07 3.61 -1.83
C MET A 37 -15.04 2.73 -0.57
N ALA A 38 -16.02 2.95 0.32
CA ALA A 38 -16.16 2.17 1.56
C ALA A 38 -17.06 0.93 1.43
N GLU A 39 -17.88 0.86 0.38
CA GLU A 39 -18.91 -0.16 0.20
C GLU A 39 -18.88 -0.78 -1.20
N GLY A 40 -19.51 -1.95 -1.35
CA GLY A 40 -19.73 -2.60 -2.65
C GLY A 40 -18.56 -3.43 -3.19
N ILE A 41 -17.41 -3.44 -2.49
CA ILE A 41 -16.24 -4.25 -2.88
C ILE A 41 -16.34 -5.64 -2.23
N GLN A 42 -16.58 -6.68 -3.03
CA GLN A 42 -16.72 -8.05 -2.56
C GLN A 42 -16.06 -9.04 -3.52
N TRP A 43 -15.64 -10.18 -2.97
CA TRP A 43 -15.21 -11.32 -3.79
C TRP A 43 -16.37 -11.85 -4.65
N PRO A 44 -16.14 -12.19 -5.93
CA PRO A 44 -17.14 -12.84 -6.77
C PRO A 44 -17.65 -14.14 -6.14
N ARG A 45 -18.97 -14.38 -6.19
CA ARG A 45 -19.58 -15.57 -5.57
C ARG A 45 -19.23 -16.90 -6.26
N ASN A 46 -18.92 -16.87 -7.57
CA ASN A 46 -18.91 -18.08 -8.41
C ASN A 46 -17.59 -18.34 -9.19
N ALA A 47 -16.47 -17.67 -8.91
CA ALA A 47 -15.21 -17.97 -9.58
C ALA A 47 -13.98 -17.64 -8.71
N PRO A 48 -12.93 -18.48 -8.68
CA PRO A 48 -11.60 -18.03 -8.25
C PRO A 48 -11.19 -16.86 -9.14
N GLY A 49 -10.80 -15.74 -8.53
CA GLY A 49 -10.69 -14.45 -9.19
C GLY A 49 -9.78 -14.50 -10.41
N ILE A 50 -10.35 -14.41 -11.60
CA ILE A 50 -9.60 -13.98 -12.78
C ILE A 50 -9.37 -12.48 -12.59
N PRO A 51 -8.11 -12.01 -12.44
CA PRO A 51 -7.81 -10.61 -12.12
C PRO A 51 -8.43 -9.60 -13.11
N ASP A 52 -8.61 -10.00 -14.37
CA ASP A 52 -9.13 -9.16 -15.44
C ASP A 52 -10.67 -9.05 -15.50
N ALA A 53 -11.42 -9.75 -14.65
CA ALA A 53 -12.89 -9.75 -14.68
C ALA A 53 -13.53 -8.76 -13.68
N LEU A 54 -12.74 -8.14 -12.81
CA LEU A 54 -13.22 -7.20 -11.81
C LEU A 54 -13.18 -5.76 -12.33
N PRO A 55 -14.14 -4.89 -11.95
CA PRO A 55 -14.07 -3.48 -12.28
C PRO A 55 -12.79 -2.87 -11.69
N GLN A 56 -12.09 -2.05 -12.48
CA GLN A 56 -10.90 -1.33 -12.04
C GLN A 56 -11.25 0.12 -11.76
N SER A 57 -10.79 0.65 -10.62
CA SER A 57 -10.85 2.09 -10.38
C SER A 57 -9.79 2.83 -11.22
N PRO A 58 -9.86 4.17 -11.32
CA PRO A 58 -8.77 4.96 -11.88
C PRO A 58 -7.43 4.71 -11.19
N PHE A 59 -7.44 4.49 -9.88
CA PHE A 59 -6.24 4.13 -9.09
C PHE A 59 -5.68 2.77 -9.50
N ASP A 60 -6.54 1.76 -9.64
CA ASP A 60 -6.14 0.44 -10.12
C ASP A 60 -5.52 0.53 -11.52
N ALA A 61 -6.19 1.21 -12.46
CA ALA A 61 -5.70 1.38 -13.81
C ALA A 61 -4.33 2.07 -13.86
N ALA A 62 -4.14 3.15 -13.07
CA ALA A 62 -2.88 3.87 -12.97
C ALA A 62 -1.74 3.00 -12.41
N LEU A 63 -1.97 2.35 -11.26
CA LEU A 63 -0.98 1.51 -10.61
C LEU A 63 -0.62 0.30 -11.48
N CYS A 64 -1.63 -0.40 -12.01
CA CYS A 64 -1.43 -1.64 -12.73
C CYS A 64 -0.74 -1.43 -14.09
N SER A 65 -1.14 -0.40 -14.85
CA SER A 65 -0.50 -0.07 -16.12
C SER A 65 0.96 0.36 -15.93
N ALA A 66 1.22 1.25 -14.97
CA ALA A 66 2.57 1.71 -14.67
C ALA A 66 3.45 0.56 -14.17
N TRP A 67 2.96 -0.27 -13.23
CA TRP A 67 3.69 -1.42 -12.73
C TRP A 67 4.04 -2.43 -13.84
N LYS A 68 3.07 -2.77 -14.71
CA LYS A 68 3.32 -3.64 -15.89
C LYS A 68 4.42 -3.06 -16.78
N GLN A 69 4.38 -1.77 -17.06
CA GLN A 69 5.41 -1.12 -17.87
C GLN A 69 6.79 -1.21 -17.20
N ARG A 70 6.89 -1.02 -15.88
CA ARG A 70 8.17 -1.16 -15.16
C ARG A 70 8.73 -2.59 -15.25
N VAL A 71 7.86 -3.60 -15.39
CA VAL A 71 8.28 -4.99 -15.65
C VAL A 71 8.89 -5.12 -17.04
N GLU A 72 8.23 -4.55 -18.06
CA GLU A 72 8.70 -4.54 -19.45
C GLU A 72 10.03 -3.79 -19.62
N LEU A 73 10.23 -2.71 -18.85
CA LEU A 73 11.47 -1.94 -18.80
C LEU A 73 12.59 -2.62 -17.98
N GLY A 74 12.34 -3.78 -17.36
CA GLY A 74 13.35 -4.55 -16.64
C GLY A 74 13.84 -3.90 -15.34
N LEU A 75 12.98 -3.13 -14.66
CA LEU A 75 13.34 -2.39 -13.44
C LEU A 75 13.28 -3.23 -12.14
N PHE A 76 12.86 -4.49 -12.24
CA PHE A 76 12.80 -5.43 -11.13
C PHE A 76 14.06 -6.30 -11.08
N ARG A 77 14.42 -6.80 -9.89
CA ARG A 77 15.56 -7.72 -9.73
C ARG A 77 15.33 -9.09 -10.38
N TYR A 78 14.08 -9.48 -10.48
CA TYR A 78 13.61 -10.67 -11.16
C TYR A 78 12.21 -10.38 -11.71
N ARG A 79 11.81 -11.12 -12.74
CA ARG A 79 10.47 -11.03 -13.29
C ARG A 79 9.55 -11.92 -12.46
N LEU A 80 8.54 -11.34 -11.82
CA LEU A 80 7.53 -12.13 -11.13
C LEU A 80 6.76 -12.97 -12.16
N ARG A 81 7.03 -14.28 -12.18
CA ARG A 81 6.28 -15.25 -12.96
C ARG A 81 5.03 -15.66 -12.20
N GLU A 82 4.20 -16.49 -12.82
CA GLU A 82 3.09 -17.14 -12.13
C GLU A 82 3.62 -17.90 -10.90
N LEU A 83 3.13 -17.51 -9.73
CA LEU A 83 3.54 -18.09 -8.45
C LEU A 83 2.84 -19.44 -8.28
N GLN A 84 3.61 -20.49 -7.97
CA GLN A 84 3.04 -21.76 -7.55
C GLN A 84 2.27 -21.53 -6.25
N THR A 85 0.94 -21.53 -6.37
CA THR A 85 0.02 -21.15 -5.30
C THR A 85 -0.89 -22.32 -4.96
N GLN A 86 -1.00 -22.63 -3.68
CA GLN A 86 -1.91 -23.67 -3.17
C GLN A 86 -2.64 -23.19 -1.92
N ILE A 87 -3.89 -23.63 -1.77
CA ILE A 87 -4.59 -23.53 -0.49
C ILE A 87 -4.22 -24.78 0.30
N LEU A 88 -3.60 -24.59 1.47
CA LEU A 88 -3.18 -25.69 2.32
C LEU A 88 -4.38 -26.44 2.90
N PRO A 89 -4.31 -27.78 3.03
CA PRO A 89 -5.38 -28.55 3.66
C PRO A 89 -5.53 -28.18 5.15
N GLY A 90 -6.74 -28.33 5.68
CA GLY A 90 -7.08 -28.05 7.07
C GLY A 90 -8.16 -26.98 7.22
N ALA A 91 -8.60 -26.73 8.46
CA ALA A 91 -9.73 -25.86 8.76
C ALA A 91 -9.49 -24.37 8.43
N VAL A 92 -8.22 -23.94 8.38
CA VAL A 92 -7.87 -22.52 8.15
C VAL A 92 -7.75 -22.18 6.67
N GLY A 93 -7.28 -23.12 5.84
CA GLY A 93 -7.11 -22.88 4.39
C GLY A 93 -6.09 -21.78 4.06
N PHE A 94 -4.88 -21.84 4.62
CA PHE A 94 -3.82 -20.86 4.31
C PHE A 94 -3.45 -20.85 2.82
N VAL A 95 -3.27 -19.66 2.24
CA VAL A 95 -2.71 -19.50 0.90
C VAL A 95 -1.19 -19.55 1.00
N ALA A 96 -0.58 -20.56 0.38
CA ALA A 96 0.87 -20.73 0.33
C ALA A 96 1.38 -20.49 -1.09
N GLN A 97 2.38 -19.62 -1.23
CA GLN A 97 3.00 -19.27 -2.51
C GLN A 97 4.50 -19.55 -2.48
N LEU A 98 5.02 -20.25 -3.49
CA LEU A 98 6.45 -20.48 -3.66
C LEU A 98 7.06 -19.46 -4.63
N ASN A 99 7.95 -18.61 -4.10
CA ASN A 99 8.72 -17.63 -4.88
C ASN A 99 10.22 -17.82 -4.65
N VAL A 100 10.83 -18.74 -5.42
CA VAL A 100 12.25 -19.09 -5.31
C VAL A 100 13.16 -17.90 -5.64
N GLU A 101 12.86 -17.17 -6.72
CA GLU A 101 13.65 -16.02 -7.16
C GLU A 101 13.72 -14.95 -6.08
N ARG A 102 12.61 -14.68 -5.39
CA ARG A 102 12.62 -13.76 -4.24
C ARG A 102 13.50 -14.25 -3.11
N GLY A 103 13.45 -15.55 -2.79
CA GLY A 103 14.28 -16.13 -1.73
C GLY A 103 15.78 -15.92 -1.97
N VAL A 104 16.20 -15.92 -3.24
CA VAL A 104 17.61 -15.76 -3.65
C VAL A 104 17.98 -14.29 -3.89
N GLN A 105 17.10 -13.50 -4.51
CA GLN A 105 17.40 -12.16 -5.04
C GLN A 105 17.04 -11.02 -4.08
N ARG A 106 16.27 -11.29 -3.02
CA ARG A 106 15.91 -10.27 -2.02
C ARG A 106 17.17 -9.78 -1.32
N ARG A 107 17.23 -8.47 -1.06
CA ARG A 107 18.31 -7.90 -0.25
C ARG A 107 18.31 -8.53 1.16
N PRO A 108 19.51 -8.75 1.75
CA PRO A 108 19.62 -8.97 3.18
C PRO A 108 18.93 -7.84 3.97
N PRO A 109 18.18 -8.16 5.04
CA PRO A 109 17.61 -7.13 5.90
C PRO A 109 18.72 -6.35 6.60
N GLN A 110 18.44 -5.09 6.94
CA GLN A 110 19.31 -4.29 7.79
C GLN A 110 19.44 -4.90 9.19
N THR A 111 20.55 -4.61 9.88
CA THR A 111 20.70 -5.01 11.29
C THR A 111 19.77 -4.18 12.16
N ILE A 112 18.84 -4.85 12.85
CA ILE A 112 17.84 -4.21 13.72
C ILE A 112 18.26 -4.42 15.16
N LYS A 113 18.63 -3.33 15.84
CA LYS A 113 18.99 -3.35 17.28
C LYS A 113 17.83 -2.94 18.18
N SER A 114 16.88 -2.20 17.63
CA SER A 114 15.73 -1.66 18.36
C SER A 114 14.60 -1.34 17.41
N VAL A 115 13.35 -1.48 17.85
CA VAL A 115 12.18 -1.01 17.10
C VAL A 115 12.10 0.51 16.99
N ARG A 116 12.87 1.23 17.82
CA ARG A 116 13.01 2.70 17.80
C ARG A 116 14.35 3.16 17.22
N GLN A 117 15.05 2.29 16.50
CA GLN A 117 16.32 2.62 15.84
C GLN A 117 16.17 3.82 14.92
N ALA A 118 17.08 4.79 15.05
CA ALA A 118 17.12 5.97 14.20
C ALA A 118 17.40 5.60 12.74
N PHE A 119 16.91 6.44 11.82
CA PHE A 119 17.23 6.34 10.41
C PHE A 119 18.75 6.44 10.18
N ASP A 120 19.25 5.68 9.21
CA ASP A 120 20.67 5.67 8.84
C ASP A 120 20.81 6.03 7.34
N PRO A 121 21.34 7.24 7.00
CA PRO A 121 21.49 7.66 5.61
C PRO A 121 22.54 6.84 4.85
N VAL A 122 23.45 6.15 5.54
CA VAL A 122 24.52 5.34 4.92
C VAL A 122 23.95 4.02 4.41
N GLN A 123 23.05 3.38 5.17
CA GLN A 123 22.35 2.18 4.73
C GLN A 123 21.42 2.47 3.55
N PHE A 124 20.94 1.41 2.89
CA PHE A 124 19.96 1.60 1.82
C PHE A 124 18.70 2.30 2.35
N ASN A 125 18.19 3.24 1.57
CA ASN A 125 16.94 3.94 1.83
C ASN A 125 16.33 4.39 0.51
N PHE A 126 15.04 4.73 0.52
CA PHE A 126 14.31 5.12 -0.70
C PHE A 126 14.75 6.42 -1.38
N ASN A 127 15.69 7.21 -0.81
CA ASN A 127 16.33 8.30 -1.56
C ASN A 127 17.42 7.81 -2.52
N LYS A 128 17.70 6.49 -2.56
CA LYS A 128 18.74 5.85 -3.39
C LYS A 128 18.17 4.98 -4.51
N ILE A 129 16.86 5.04 -4.75
CA ILE A 129 16.20 4.32 -5.85
C ILE A 129 16.45 5.03 -7.19
N ARG A 130 16.26 4.31 -8.29
CA ARG A 130 16.29 4.93 -9.62
C ARG A 130 15.01 5.75 -9.85
N PRO A 131 15.06 6.88 -10.55
CA PRO A 131 13.85 7.67 -10.88
C PRO A 131 12.74 6.84 -11.52
N GLY A 132 13.08 5.90 -12.41
CA GLY A 132 12.10 5.04 -13.08
C GLY A 132 11.37 4.04 -12.16
N GLU A 133 11.83 3.84 -10.92
CA GLU A 133 11.14 3.01 -9.92
C GLU A 133 9.89 3.70 -9.35
N VAL A 134 9.78 5.02 -9.48
CA VAL A 134 8.61 5.79 -9.02
C VAL A 134 7.49 5.68 -10.06
N LEU A 135 6.28 5.39 -9.59
CA LEU A 135 5.08 5.35 -10.43
C LEU A 135 4.44 6.74 -10.51
N PHE A 136 4.09 7.28 -9.35
CA PHE A 136 3.43 8.57 -9.17
C PHE A 136 3.48 9.00 -7.70
N ARG A 137 3.07 10.24 -7.44
CA ARG A 137 2.82 10.76 -6.10
C ARG A 137 1.32 10.70 -5.82
N LEU A 138 0.94 10.05 -4.73
CA LEU A 138 -0.44 10.00 -4.27
C LEU A 138 -0.72 11.30 -3.52
N HIS A 139 -1.64 12.11 -4.05
CA HIS A 139 -1.93 13.46 -3.56
C HIS A 139 -3.43 13.59 -3.29
N ARG A 140 -3.84 13.79 -2.03
CA ARG A 140 -5.25 14.02 -1.76
C ARG A 140 -5.59 15.50 -1.78
N GLU A 141 -6.78 15.78 -2.28
CA GLU A 141 -7.32 17.12 -2.27
C GLU A 141 -7.67 17.50 -0.82
N PRO A 142 -7.36 18.73 -0.40
CA PRO A 142 -7.76 19.21 0.91
C PRO A 142 -9.29 19.26 0.99
N ASP A 143 -9.84 18.82 2.13
CA ASP A 143 -11.30 18.84 2.34
C ASP A 143 -11.84 20.27 2.47
N LEU A 144 -10.99 21.21 2.91
CA LEU A 144 -11.31 22.62 3.09
C LEU A 144 -10.19 23.51 2.53
N PRO A 145 -10.51 24.66 1.92
CA PRO A 145 -9.51 25.64 1.51
C PRO A 145 -8.67 26.11 2.71
N GLY A 146 -7.34 25.98 2.62
CA GLY A 146 -6.40 26.48 3.65
C GLY A 146 -5.97 25.46 4.71
N THR A 147 -6.34 24.18 4.62
CA THR A 147 -5.75 23.12 5.46
C THR A 147 -4.30 22.85 5.08
N LEU A 148 -3.44 22.58 6.07
CA LEU A 148 -1.99 22.38 5.88
C LEU A 148 -1.65 21.26 4.89
N LEU A 149 -0.47 21.43 4.27
CA LEU A 149 0.15 20.52 3.31
C LEU A 149 0.04 19.05 3.74
N GLN A 150 -0.57 18.25 2.89
CA GLN A 150 -0.65 16.82 3.04
C GLN A 150 0.73 16.17 2.82
N GLU A 151 1.00 15.08 3.56
CA GLU A 151 2.20 14.28 3.36
C GLU A 151 2.28 13.77 1.91
N ASP A 152 3.38 14.05 1.23
CA ASP A 152 3.64 13.49 -0.10
C ASP A 152 3.93 12.00 0.01
N ILE A 153 3.05 11.18 -0.58
CA ILE A 153 3.24 9.72 -0.58
C ILE A 153 3.73 9.30 -1.95
N LEU A 154 5.00 8.93 -2.06
CA LEU A 154 5.50 8.34 -3.29
C LEU A 154 5.04 6.89 -3.40
N VAL A 155 4.45 6.54 -4.53
CA VAL A 155 4.15 5.16 -4.90
C VAL A 155 5.29 4.65 -5.77
N VAL A 156 6.00 3.66 -5.27
CA VAL A 156 7.25 3.14 -5.86
C VAL A 156 7.11 1.65 -6.10
N ILE A 157 7.65 1.09 -7.19
CA ILE A 157 7.68 -0.37 -7.34
C ILE A 157 8.50 -1.01 -6.22
N ASN A 158 8.06 -2.16 -5.73
CA ASN A 158 8.97 -3.01 -4.99
C ASN A 158 9.79 -3.86 -5.98
N VAL A 159 11.07 -3.51 -6.17
CA VAL A 159 11.99 -4.22 -7.08
C VAL A 159 12.22 -5.70 -6.70
N SER A 160 11.71 -6.18 -5.56
CA SER A 160 11.65 -7.59 -5.14
C SER A 160 10.19 -7.99 -4.81
N PRO A 161 9.32 -8.08 -5.82
CA PRO A 161 7.88 -8.17 -5.67
C PRO A 161 7.45 -9.48 -4.99
N LEU A 162 6.53 -9.39 -4.03
CA LEU A 162 5.94 -10.54 -3.34
C LEU A 162 4.85 -11.14 -4.22
N GLU A 163 4.06 -10.25 -4.80
CA GLU A 163 2.85 -10.52 -5.57
C GLU A 163 2.77 -9.47 -6.70
N TRP A 164 1.88 -9.69 -7.66
CA TRP A 164 1.58 -8.75 -8.73
C TRP A 164 1.13 -7.39 -8.18
N GLY A 165 1.56 -6.32 -8.86
CA GLY A 165 1.29 -4.95 -8.45
C GLY A 165 1.97 -4.55 -7.12
N HIS A 166 2.99 -5.30 -6.66
CA HIS A 166 3.67 -4.98 -5.41
C HIS A 166 4.43 -3.64 -5.51
N VAL A 167 3.89 -2.65 -4.81
CA VAL A 167 4.42 -1.30 -4.65
C VAL A 167 4.73 -1.00 -3.19
N LEU A 168 5.41 0.11 -2.97
CA LEU A 168 5.71 0.70 -1.68
C LEU A 168 5.09 2.09 -1.64
N LEU A 169 4.41 2.41 -0.55
CA LEU A 169 3.98 3.77 -0.23
C LEU A 169 5.05 4.36 0.68
N VAL A 170 5.74 5.39 0.22
CA VAL A 170 6.89 5.99 0.92
C VAL A 170 6.53 7.45 1.27
N PRO A 171 6.14 7.73 2.52
CA PRO A 171 5.82 9.08 2.96
C PRO A 171 7.07 9.94 3.06
N GLU A 172 7.06 11.08 2.37
CA GLU A 172 8.05 12.16 2.47
C GLU A 172 9.51 11.65 2.58
N PRO A 173 10.04 10.94 1.57
CA PRO A 173 11.33 10.26 1.68
C PRO A 173 12.50 11.20 2.02
N ALA A 174 12.39 12.49 1.66
CA ALA A 174 13.35 13.53 2.02
C ALA A 174 13.44 13.78 3.54
N ARG A 175 12.37 13.52 4.29
CA ARG A 175 12.34 13.64 5.77
C ARG A 175 13.06 12.51 6.48
N GLN A 176 13.46 11.46 5.77
CA GLN A 176 14.27 10.36 6.32
C GLN A 176 13.63 9.72 7.56
N LEU A 177 12.31 9.50 7.50
CA LEU A 177 11.54 8.98 8.62
C LEU A 177 11.94 7.51 8.89
N PRO A 178 12.27 7.11 10.14
CA PRO A 178 12.52 5.71 10.47
C PRO A 178 11.25 4.87 10.29
N GLN A 179 11.40 3.54 10.19
CA GLN A 179 10.30 2.58 9.98
C GLN A 179 9.40 2.45 11.22
N ARG A 180 8.65 3.50 11.51
CA ARG A 180 7.67 3.66 12.60
C ARG A 180 6.37 4.16 12.00
N LEU A 181 5.27 3.49 12.31
CA LEU A 181 3.97 3.88 11.78
C LEU A 181 3.57 5.26 12.31
N LEU A 182 3.27 6.17 11.38
CA LEU A 182 2.80 7.53 11.66
C LEU A 182 1.33 7.68 11.23
N PRO A 183 0.58 8.64 11.80
CA PRO A 183 -0.81 8.89 11.43
C PRO A 183 -1.05 9.08 9.92
N GLY A 184 -0.25 9.92 9.26
CA GLY A 184 -0.41 10.18 7.82
C GLY A 184 -0.04 8.98 6.95
N ALA A 185 0.99 8.22 7.33
CA ALA A 185 1.34 6.96 6.67
C ALA A 185 0.24 5.89 6.79
N LEU A 186 -0.39 5.77 7.97
CA LEU A 186 -1.53 4.87 8.19
C LEU A 186 -2.74 5.31 7.36
N ARG A 187 -3.04 6.62 7.34
CA ARG A 187 -4.09 7.18 6.48
C ARG A 187 -3.87 6.83 5.03
N ALA A 188 -2.68 7.13 4.51
CA ALA A 188 -2.34 6.88 3.11
C ALA A 188 -2.53 5.40 2.74
N GLY A 189 -2.16 4.49 3.65
CA GLY A 189 -2.40 3.06 3.45
C GLY A 189 -3.88 2.69 3.39
N ILE A 190 -4.70 3.23 4.29
CA ILE A 190 -6.16 2.95 4.30
C ILE A 190 -6.83 3.59 3.09
N GLU A 191 -6.53 4.84 2.76
CA GLU A 191 -7.09 5.53 1.59
C GLU A 191 -6.69 4.85 0.28
N ALA A 192 -5.45 4.35 0.15
CA ALA A 192 -5.07 3.53 -1.00
C ALA A 192 -5.93 2.26 -1.15
N VAL A 193 -6.31 1.62 -0.03
CA VAL A 193 -7.25 0.49 -0.07
C VAL A 193 -8.63 0.94 -0.53
N LEU A 194 -9.14 2.07 -0.02
CA LEU A 194 -10.45 2.62 -0.40
C LEU A 194 -10.49 3.15 -1.85
N LEU A 195 -9.35 3.50 -2.43
CA LEU A 195 -9.23 3.88 -3.85
C LEU A 195 -9.32 2.69 -4.80
N SER A 196 -9.04 1.47 -4.35
CA SER A 196 -9.08 0.26 -5.18
C SER A 196 -10.48 -0.34 -5.19
N LEU A 197 -10.93 -0.81 -6.36
CA LEU A 197 -12.15 -1.62 -6.47
C LEU A 197 -11.86 -3.13 -6.41
N HIS A 198 -10.59 -3.52 -6.27
CA HIS A 198 -10.20 -4.92 -6.22
C HIS A 198 -10.20 -5.43 -4.76
N PRO A 199 -11.02 -6.44 -4.39
CA PRO A 199 -11.13 -6.96 -3.02
C PRO A 199 -9.82 -7.58 -2.49
N GLY A 200 -8.91 -7.91 -3.41
CA GLY A 200 -7.58 -8.42 -3.10
C GLY A 200 -6.47 -7.37 -2.98
N PHE A 201 -6.74 -6.08 -3.23
CA PHE A 201 -5.73 -5.04 -3.01
C PHE A 201 -5.58 -4.80 -1.51
N ARG A 202 -4.34 -4.89 -1.03
CA ARG A 202 -4.04 -4.84 0.40
C ARG A 202 -2.83 -3.98 0.66
N VAL A 203 -2.88 -3.27 1.78
CA VAL A 203 -1.74 -2.53 2.30
C VAL A 203 -1.27 -3.15 3.62
N GLY A 204 0.04 -3.34 3.77
CA GLY A 204 0.66 -3.90 4.96
C GLY A 204 1.84 -3.07 5.46
N PHE A 205 2.00 -2.98 6.77
CA PHE A 205 3.15 -2.34 7.42
C PHE A 205 3.89 -3.36 8.27
N ASN A 206 5.20 -3.47 8.05
CA ASN A 206 6.09 -4.19 8.94
C ASN A 206 6.87 -3.19 9.77
N SER A 207 6.78 -3.29 11.10
CA SER A 207 7.73 -2.58 11.97
C SER A 207 9.10 -3.24 11.88
N LEU A 208 10.14 -2.59 12.40
CA LEU A 208 11.46 -3.23 12.52
C LEU A 208 11.40 -4.55 13.32
N GLY A 209 10.55 -4.63 14.36
CA GLY A 209 10.31 -5.87 15.11
C GLY A 209 9.46 -6.89 14.33
N GLY A 210 8.64 -6.42 13.39
CA GLY A 210 7.90 -7.23 12.43
C GLY A 210 8.71 -7.58 11.17
N LEU A 211 10.04 -7.71 11.29
CA LEU A 211 10.94 -8.16 10.22
C LEU A 211 11.00 -7.24 8.98
N ALA A 212 10.78 -5.93 9.15
CA ALA A 212 11.02 -4.97 8.07
C ALA A 212 12.50 -5.00 7.63
N SER A 213 12.75 -5.01 6.31
CA SER A 213 14.12 -5.14 5.79
C SER A 213 14.87 -3.81 5.65
N VAL A 214 14.15 -2.67 5.72
CA VAL A 214 14.70 -1.32 5.51
C VAL A 214 14.18 -0.40 6.62
N ASN A 215 15.08 0.33 7.28
CA ASN A 215 14.70 1.37 8.25
C ASN A 215 14.48 2.73 7.56
N HIS A 216 13.45 2.81 6.74
CA HIS A 216 12.93 4.06 6.14
C HIS A 216 11.43 3.85 5.96
N LEU A 217 10.58 4.70 6.52
CA LEU A 217 9.13 4.55 6.56
C LEU A 217 8.54 4.16 5.19
N HIS A 218 7.93 2.98 5.14
CA HIS A 218 7.18 2.49 3.99
C HIS A 218 6.07 1.53 4.40
N LEU A 219 5.03 1.51 3.59
CA LEU A 219 4.00 0.46 3.58
C LEU A 219 4.09 -0.32 2.27
N HIS A 220 3.61 -1.56 2.27
CA HIS A 220 3.56 -2.43 1.11
C HIS A 220 2.14 -2.44 0.55
N GLY A 221 1.95 -2.18 -0.75
CA GLY A 221 0.68 -2.38 -1.45
C GLY A 221 0.78 -3.49 -2.48
N TYR A 222 -0.17 -4.40 -2.60
CA TYR A 222 -0.16 -5.48 -3.62
C TYR A 222 -1.56 -6.08 -3.84
N TYR A 223 -1.75 -6.78 -4.96
CA TYR A 223 -3.01 -7.46 -5.28
C TYR A 223 -2.88 -8.97 -5.14
N LEU A 224 -3.43 -9.53 -4.06
CA LEU A 224 -3.53 -10.98 -3.90
C LEU A 224 -4.94 -11.43 -4.24
N ALA A 225 -5.10 -12.16 -5.36
CA ALA A 225 -6.38 -12.65 -5.89
C ALA A 225 -6.94 -13.86 -5.12
N HIS A 226 -6.70 -13.92 -3.81
CA HIS A 226 -7.25 -14.93 -2.91
C HIS A 226 -7.86 -14.27 -1.68
N ARG A 227 -8.95 -14.85 -1.20
CA ARG A 227 -9.58 -14.49 0.07
C ARG A 227 -8.71 -15.00 1.22
N LEU A 228 -8.38 -14.14 2.18
CA LEU A 228 -7.60 -14.53 3.35
C LEU A 228 -8.52 -14.99 4.50
N PRO A 229 -8.09 -15.97 5.32
CA PRO A 229 -8.91 -16.47 6.43
C PRO A 229 -9.33 -15.38 7.43
N VAL A 230 -8.49 -14.36 7.63
CA VAL A 230 -8.77 -13.22 8.54
C VAL A 230 -10.02 -12.43 8.12
N GLU A 231 -10.40 -12.46 6.84
CA GLU A 231 -11.58 -11.72 6.34
C GLU A 231 -12.91 -12.33 6.81
N GLN A 232 -12.90 -13.56 7.33
CA GLN A 232 -14.09 -14.28 7.80
C GLN A 232 -13.92 -14.84 9.22
N ALA A 233 -12.75 -14.62 9.83
CA ALA A 233 -12.47 -15.16 11.13
C ALA A 233 -13.40 -14.52 12.19
N PRO A 234 -13.97 -15.33 13.10
CA PRO A 234 -14.81 -14.81 14.16
C PRO A 234 -13.99 -13.89 15.08
N SER A 235 -14.61 -12.83 15.55
CA SER A 235 -14.01 -11.90 16.49
C SER A 235 -15.05 -11.37 17.47
N GLU A 236 -14.59 -10.88 18.62
CA GLU A 236 -15.43 -10.39 19.70
C GLU A 236 -15.23 -8.88 19.89
N PRO A 237 -16.30 -8.07 19.99
CA PRO A 237 -16.15 -6.63 20.20
C PRO A 237 -15.52 -6.35 21.58
N LEU A 238 -14.52 -5.46 21.60
CA LEU A 238 -13.86 -4.99 22.82
C LEU A 238 -14.32 -3.60 23.26
N ASP A 239 -15.01 -2.86 22.39
CA ASP A 239 -15.57 -1.55 22.71
C ASP A 239 -17.07 -1.48 22.42
N PRO A 240 -17.84 -0.64 23.14
CA PRO A 240 -19.29 -0.50 22.91
C PRO A 240 -19.65 -0.02 21.50
N GLY A 241 -18.73 0.67 20.82
CA GLY A 241 -18.93 1.17 19.46
C GLY A 241 -18.73 0.10 18.36
N GLY A 242 -18.18 -1.06 18.69
CA GLY A 242 -17.91 -2.13 17.73
C GLY A 242 -16.80 -1.79 16.73
N HIS A 243 -15.90 -0.87 17.06
CA HIS A 243 -14.80 -0.42 16.21
C HIS A 243 -13.49 -1.16 16.48
N LEU A 244 -13.38 -1.86 17.60
CA LEU A 244 -12.25 -2.67 18.01
C LEU A 244 -12.76 -4.05 18.42
N HIS A 245 -12.21 -5.09 17.79
CA HIS A 245 -12.53 -6.48 18.09
C HIS A 245 -11.26 -7.26 18.40
N LEU A 246 -11.42 -8.32 19.19
CA LEU A 246 -10.40 -9.32 19.48
C LEU A 246 -10.67 -10.55 18.64
N LEU A 247 -9.67 -10.96 17.85
CA LEU A 247 -9.62 -12.26 17.22
C LEU A 247 -8.70 -13.13 18.06
N GLN A 248 -9.25 -14.16 18.72
CA GLN A 248 -8.53 -14.93 19.74
C GLN A 248 -7.68 -16.08 19.15
N ASP A 249 -8.20 -16.79 18.15
CA ASP A 249 -7.60 -18.04 17.68
C ASP A 249 -7.03 -17.93 16.26
N LEU A 250 -7.75 -18.43 15.27
CA LEU A 250 -7.30 -18.60 13.88
C LEU A 250 -7.73 -17.41 13.01
N PRO A 251 -6.92 -17.00 12.00
CA PRO A 251 -5.64 -17.59 11.60
C PRO A 251 -4.44 -17.23 12.49
N ALA A 252 -4.55 -16.17 13.29
CA ALA A 252 -3.57 -15.79 14.32
C ALA A 252 -4.20 -14.73 15.24
N PRO A 253 -3.95 -14.75 16.57
CA PRO A 253 -4.53 -13.78 17.50
C PRO A 253 -4.19 -12.34 17.09
N GLY A 254 -5.16 -11.44 17.23
CA GLY A 254 -4.96 -10.03 16.86
C GLY A 254 -6.11 -9.12 17.22
N PHE A 255 -5.86 -7.82 17.06
CA PHE A 255 -6.89 -6.78 17.18
C PHE A 255 -7.35 -6.38 15.78
N LEU A 256 -8.66 -6.39 15.57
CA LEU A 256 -9.29 -5.91 14.34
C LEU A 256 -9.87 -4.53 14.62
N PHE A 257 -9.60 -3.58 13.73
CA PHE A 257 -10.15 -2.25 13.82
C PHE A 257 -11.02 -1.97 12.60
N TYR A 258 -12.21 -1.43 12.83
CA TYR A 258 -13.20 -1.18 11.78
C TYR A 258 -13.48 0.31 11.64
N THR A 259 -13.53 0.77 10.39
CA THR A 259 -14.07 2.07 10.00
C THR A 259 -15.27 1.86 9.07
N ARG A 260 -16.25 2.75 9.13
CA ARG A 260 -17.42 2.74 8.21
C ARG A 260 -17.12 3.41 6.89
N GLY A 261 -16.01 4.16 6.79
CA GLY A 261 -15.63 4.86 5.58
C GLY A 261 -14.66 6.02 5.84
N PRO A 262 -14.45 6.89 4.84
CA PRO A 262 -13.60 8.06 4.98
C PRO A 262 -14.21 9.12 5.93
N GLY A 263 -13.42 10.14 6.28
CA GLY A 263 -13.87 11.23 7.15
C GLY A 263 -13.68 10.95 8.64
N PRO A 264 -14.58 11.41 9.54
CA PRO A 264 -14.37 11.37 10.99
C PRO A 264 -14.13 9.97 11.58
N ASP A 265 -14.76 8.93 11.02
CA ASP A 265 -14.57 7.55 11.48
C ASP A 265 -13.14 7.06 11.19
N LEU A 266 -12.58 7.43 10.03
CA LEU A 266 -11.19 7.17 9.68
C LEU A 266 -10.22 7.94 10.59
N GLU A 267 -10.52 9.20 10.91
CA GLU A 267 -9.72 10.00 11.87
C GLU A 267 -9.64 9.31 13.24
N SER A 268 -10.79 8.89 13.76
CA SER A 268 -10.91 8.20 15.05
C SER A 268 -10.12 6.90 15.05
N LEU A 269 -10.21 6.13 13.95
CA LEU A 269 -9.44 4.90 13.76
C LEU A 269 -7.92 5.16 13.79
N ILE A 270 -7.45 6.14 13.03
CA ILE A 270 -6.02 6.49 12.95
C ILE A 270 -5.51 6.92 14.33
N SER A 271 -6.26 7.79 15.02
CA SER A 271 -5.92 8.27 16.35
C SER A 271 -5.79 7.12 17.35
N ARG A 272 -6.76 6.18 17.32
CA ARG A 272 -6.77 4.99 18.19
C ARG A 272 -5.56 4.07 17.96
N ILE A 273 -5.18 3.84 16.70
CA ILE A 273 -4.06 2.94 16.37
C ILE A 273 -2.70 3.58 16.68
N THR A 274 -2.55 4.88 16.39
CA THR A 274 -1.26 5.57 16.50
C THR A 274 -1.03 6.26 17.84
N GLY A 275 -2.05 6.29 18.71
CA GLY A 275 -1.95 6.79 20.06
C GLY A 275 -1.98 8.32 20.17
N HIS A 276 -2.71 9.02 19.30
CA HIS A 276 -2.93 10.46 19.47
C HIS A 276 -3.89 10.71 20.64
N GLN A 277 -3.32 11.07 21.79
CA GLN A 277 -3.99 12.01 22.69
C GLN A 277 -3.90 13.39 22.03
N PRO A 278 -5.01 14.11 21.82
CA PRO A 278 -4.93 15.52 21.49
C PRO A 278 -4.23 16.24 22.66
N ASP A 279 -3.14 16.93 22.36
CA ASP A 279 -2.45 17.92 23.19
C ASP A 279 -2.09 17.51 24.63
N GLN A 280 -0.94 16.86 24.82
CA GLN A 280 -0.11 17.05 26.02
C GLN A 280 1.37 17.17 25.65
N LEU A 281 1.73 18.31 25.06
CA LEU A 281 3.10 18.83 25.01
C LEU A 281 3.07 20.36 25.22
N GLN A 282 2.60 20.78 26.39
CA GLN A 282 2.99 21.98 27.14
C GLN A 282 2.76 21.58 28.61
N VAL A 283 3.75 21.44 29.49
CA VAL A 283 4.83 22.35 29.93
C VAL A 283 6.07 21.53 30.30
#